data_AF-A0A7G6VY32-F1
#
_entry.id   AF-A0A7G6VY32-F1
#
_cell.length_a   1.000
_cell.length_b   1.000
_cell.length_c   1.000
_cell.angle_alpha   90.00
_cell.angle_beta   90.00
_cell.angle_gamma   90.00
#
_symmetry.space_group_name_H-M   'P 1'
#
loop_
_entity.id
_entity.type
_entity.pdbx_description
1 polymer ?
#
loop_
_entity_poly.entity_id
_entity_poly.type
_entity_poly.pdbx_seq_one_letter_code
_entity_poly.pdbx_strand_id
1 'polypeptide(L)'
;MDFTGFDLAVLVIVGLAAVGGFLRGFVHEVLALGAWIAAIAAIYFLHEPLTAALTEFFRDNQTNAGLLAFVLLLLVPYAVMKLIARWAGGKSRDSLLGPIDRVLGLGFGVVKGAILVVLSFSILALGYDMAWGAEGRPDWIKMARSYPAVNSASKALVETISDRQAELQQSSDSI
;
A
#
# COMPACT_ATOMS: atom_id res chain seq x y z
N MET A 1 28.84 10.65 -15.89
CA MET A 1 27.86 9.60 -15.54
C MET A 1 27.02 10.22 -14.45
N ASP A 2 25.88 10.81 -14.84
CA ASP A 2 25.29 11.85 -14.00
C ASP A 2 24.06 11.25 -13.31
N PHE A 3 24.20 10.97 -12.02
CA PHE A 3 23.06 10.57 -11.17
C PHE A 3 22.09 11.75 -11.11
N THR A 4 20.85 11.53 -11.52
CA THR A 4 19.81 12.55 -11.41
C THR A 4 19.33 12.65 -9.95
N GLY A 5 18.76 13.79 -9.56
CA GLY A 5 18.14 13.95 -8.23
C GLY A 5 17.06 12.90 -7.95
N PHE A 6 16.43 12.38 -9.01
CA PHE A 6 15.48 11.28 -8.93
C PHE A 6 16.14 9.97 -8.48
N ASP A 7 17.26 9.59 -9.11
CA ASP A 7 17.97 8.35 -8.76
C ASP A 7 18.44 8.38 -7.29
N LEU A 8 18.87 9.55 -6.80
CA LEU A 8 19.21 9.76 -5.39
C LEU A 8 17.99 9.59 -4.47
N ALA A 9 16.83 10.16 -4.84
CA ALA A 9 15.61 10.02 -4.06
C ALA A 9 15.15 8.55 -3.96
N VAL A 10 15.20 7.81 -5.08
CA VAL A 10 14.90 6.38 -5.11
C VAL A 10 15.83 5.60 -4.17
N LEU A 11 17.14 5.85 -4.27
CA LEU A 11 18.14 5.19 -3.43
C LEU A 11 17.88 5.44 -1.94
N VAL A 12 17.56 6.70 -1.57
CA VAL A 12 17.26 7.07 -0.19
C VAL A 12 15.99 6.39 0.30
N ILE A 13 14.90 6.41 -0.46
CA ILE A 13 13.62 5.80 -0.04
C ILE A 13 13.78 4.29 0.13
N VAL A 14 14.38 3.61 -0.85
CA VAL A 14 14.59 2.16 -0.80
C VAL A 14 15.59 1.81 0.32
N GLY A 15 16.66 2.58 0.47
CA GLY A 15 17.66 2.37 1.53
C GLY A 15 17.06 2.52 2.93
N LEU A 16 16.27 3.58 3.17
CA LEU A 16 15.57 3.78 4.43
C LEU A 16 14.54 2.67 4.70
N ALA A 17 13.83 2.22 3.66
CA ALA A 17 12.89 1.11 3.79
C ALA A 17 13.60 -0.21 4.11
N ALA A 18 14.74 -0.49 3.47
CA ALA A 18 15.58 -1.66 3.73
C ALA A 18 16.13 -1.66 5.16
N VAL A 19 16.67 -0.52 5.62
CA VAL A 19 17.15 -0.35 7.00
C VAL A 19 15.99 -0.50 7.98
N GLY A 20 14.84 0.12 7.70
CA GLY A 20 13.64 -0.02 8.53
C GLY A 20 13.18 -1.48 8.65
N GLY A 21 13.18 -2.22 7.55
CA GLY A 21 12.86 -3.65 7.52
C GLY A 21 13.87 -4.51 8.29
N PHE A 22 15.18 -4.20 8.18
CA PHE A 22 16.21 -4.86 8.97
C PHE A 22 16.04 -4.65 10.48
N LEU A 23 15.74 -3.40 10.89
CA LEU A 23 15.56 -3.06 12.31
C LEU A 23 14.32 -3.71 12.92
N ARG A 24 13.24 -3.81 12.14
CA ARG A 24 11.94 -4.36 12.61
C ARG A 24 11.83 -5.87 12.47
N GLY A 25 12.51 -6.47 11.49
CA GLY A 25 12.43 -7.89 11.18
C GLY A 25 11.29 -8.24 10.21
N PHE A 26 11.44 -9.36 9.49
CA PHE A 26 10.48 -9.84 8.51
C PHE A 26 9.13 -10.19 9.13
N VAL A 27 9.13 -10.93 10.24
CA VAL A 27 7.91 -11.34 10.94
C VAL A 27 7.06 -10.14 11.32
N HIS A 28 7.70 -9.07 11.82
CA HIS A 28 6.99 -7.84 12.14
C HIS A 28 6.34 -7.22 10.90
N GLU A 29 7.10 -7.06 9.82
CA GLU A 29 6.63 -6.40 8.61
C GLU A 29 5.49 -7.18 7.92
N VAL A 30 5.58 -8.52 7.87
CA VAL A 30 4.50 -9.36 7.31
C VAL A 30 3.23 -9.30 8.14
N LEU A 31 3.33 -9.42 9.46
CA LEU A 31 2.16 -9.31 10.35
C LEU A 31 1.57 -7.90 10.34
N ALA A 32 2.40 -6.87 10.17
CA ALA A 32 1.93 -5.50 10.02
C ALA A 32 1.15 -5.29 8.71
N LEU A 33 1.52 -5.97 7.61
CA LEU A 33 0.66 -6.03 6.43
C LEU A 33 -0.61 -6.85 6.68
N GLY A 34 -0.49 -7.96 7.42
CA GLY A 34 -1.62 -8.76 7.87
C GLY A 34 -2.67 -7.96 8.66
N ALA A 35 -2.27 -6.91 9.38
CA ALA A 35 -3.19 -6.02 10.08
C ALA A 35 -4.13 -5.26 9.14
N TRP A 36 -3.65 -4.84 7.97
CA TRP A 36 -4.50 -4.23 6.95
C TRP A 36 -5.47 -5.24 6.36
N ILE A 37 -5.00 -6.45 6.05
CA ILE A 37 -5.84 -7.53 5.53
C ILE A 37 -6.94 -7.88 6.54
N ALA A 38 -6.60 -8.00 7.83
CA ALA A 38 -7.56 -8.29 8.89
C ALA A 38 -8.62 -7.18 9.04
N ALA A 39 -8.21 -5.91 8.96
CA ALA A 39 -9.13 -4.78 9.02
C ALA A 39 -10.07 -4.74 7.79
N ILE A 40 -9.54 -4.94 6.59
CA ILE A 40 -10.35 -5.01 5.36
C ILE A 40 -11.34 -6.18 5.44
N ALA A 41 -10.89 -7.36 5.89
CA ALA A 41 -11.76 -8.51 6.08
C ALA A 41 -12.86 -8.23 7.12
N ALA A 42 -12.52 -7.59 8.24
CA ALA A 42 -13.49 -7.21 9.25
C ALA A 42 -14.54 -6.25 8.71
N ILE A 43 -14.13 -5.23 7.95
CA ILE A 43 -15.07 -4.32 7.27
C ILE A 43 -15.95 -5.10 6.30
N TYR A 44 -15.35 -5.92 5.42
CA TYR A 44 -16.08 -6.65 4.39
C TYR A 44 -17.14 -7.60 4.96
N PHE A 45 -16.84 -8.32 6.05
CA PHE A 45 -17.75 -9.32 6.63
C PHE A 45 -18.66 -8.78 7.72
N LEU A 46 -18.26 -7.74 8.46
CA LEU A 46 -18.96 -7.32 9.68
C LEU A 46 -19.57 -5.92 9.61
N HIS A 47 -19.37 -5.17 8.52
CA HIS A 47 -19.86 -3.79 8.42
C HIS A 47 -21.39 -3.71 8.50
N GLU A 48 -22.12 -4.49 7.70
CA GLU A 48 -23.59 -4.57 7.74
C GLU A 48 -24.14 -4.98 9.12
N PRO A 49 -23.77 -6.15 9.71
CA PRO A 49 -24.33 -6.56 10.99
C PRO A 49 -23.97 -5.61 12.13
N LEU A 50 -22.76 -5.03 12.13
CA LEU A 50 -22.38 -4.05 13.14
C LEU A 50 -23.13 -2.72 12.97
N THR A 51 -23.36 -2.27 11.73
CA THR A 51 -24.15 -1.07 11.45
C THR A 51 -25.58 -1.25 11.94
N ALA A 52 -26.20 -2.40 11.66
CA ALA A 52 -27.55 -2.72 12.15
C ALA A 52 -27.61 -2.70 13.69
N ALA A 53 -26.65 -3.35 14.35
CA ALA A 53 -26.57 -3.35 15.82
C ALA A 53 -26.36 -1.96 16.43
N LEU A 54 -25.64 -1.07 15.74
CA LEU A 54 -25.40 0.30 16.20
C LEU A 54 -26.56 1.26 15.89
N THR A 55 -27.40 0.95 14.91
CA THR A 55 -28.49 1.82 14.46
C THR A 55 -29.50 2.11 15.59
N GLU A 56 -29.78 1.12 16.44
CA GLU A 56 -30.64 1.29 17.62
C GLU A 56 -30.10 2.34 18.61
N PHE A 57 -28.77 2.43 18.76
CA PHE A 57 -28.13 3.42 19.63
C PHE A 57 -28.16 4.84 19.04
N PHE A 58 -28.31 4.97 17.73
CA PHE A 58 -28.29 6.25 17.01
C PHE A 58 -29.67 6.79 16.62
N ARG A 59 -30.76 6.31 17.26
CA ARG A 59 -32.15 6.71 16.95
C ARG A 59 -32.46 6.57 15.46
N ASP A 60 -32.14 5.42 14.88
CA ASP A 60 -32.36 5.09 13.47
C ASP A 60 -31.56 5.92 12.45
N ASN A 61 -30.52 6.63 12.89
CA ASN A 61 -29.59 7.29 11.97
C ASN A 61 -28.53 6.31 11.43
N GLN A 62 -28.87 5.64 10.33
CA GLN A 62 -28.02 4.65 9.67
C GLN A 62 -26.67 5.22 9.21
N THR A 63 -26.62 6.49 8.79
CA THR A 63 -25.37 7.12 8.33
C THR A 63 -24.35 7.20 9.46
N ASN A 64 -24.76 7.65 10.65
CA ASN A 64 -23.86 7.76 11.79
C ASN A 64 -23.45 6.38 12.33
N ALA A 65 -24.40 5.44 12.38
CA ALA A 65 -24.12 4.07 12.79
C ALA A 65 -23.12 3.38 11.84
N GLY A 66 -23.30 3.55 10.53
CA GLY A 66 -22.42 2.97 9.51
C GLY A 66 -21.02 3.56 9.52
N LEU A 67 -20.90 4.87 9.79
CA LEU A 67 -19.61 5.53 9.97
C LEU A 67 -18.88 5.00 11.20
N LEU A 68 -19.57 4.87 12.34
CA LEU A 68 -18.96 4.32 13.55
C LEU A 68 -18.56 2.86 13.36
N ALA A 69 -19.41 2.04 12.72
CA ALA A 69 -19.10 0.64 12.41
C ALA A 69 -17.82 0.54 11.56
N PHE A 70 -17.71 1.35 10.50
CA PHE A 70 -16.51 1.38 9.66
C PHE A 70 -15.26 1.75 10.47
N VAL A 71 -15.30 2.80 11.28
CA VAL A 71 -14.17 3.24 12.10
C VAL A 71 -13.75 2.16 13.10
N LEU A 72 -14.71 1.52 13.76
CA LEU A 72 -14.44 0.43 14.71
C LEU A 72 -13.82 -0.78 14.03
N LEU A 73 -14.38 -1.21 12.89
CA LEU A 73 -13.89 -2.37 12.14
C LEU A 73 -12.56 -2.11 11.44
N LEU A 74 -12.22 -0.86 11.16
CA LEU A 74 -10.89 -0.49 10.71
C LEU A 74 -9.91 -0.52 11.89
N LEU A 75 -10.20 0.24 12.96
CA LEU A 75 -9.21 0.52 14.00
C LEU A 75 -9.00 -0.64 14.96
N VAL A 76 -10.06 -1.32 15.39
CA VAL A 76 -9.95 -2.36 16.44
C VAL A 76 -9.16 -3.57 15.93
N PRO A 77 -9.50 -4.21 14.80
CA PRO A 77 -8.73 -5.34 14.29
C PRO A 77 -7.31 -4.94 13.89
N TYR A 78 -7.15 -3.77 13.28
CA TYR A 78 -5.82 -3.23 12.92
C TYR A 78 -4.95 -3.05 14.17
N ALA A 79 -5.47 -2.41 15.22
CA ALA A 79 -4.73 -2.17 16.46
C ALA A 79 -4.33 -3.48 17.15
N VAL A 80 -5.26 -4.43 17.24
CA VAL A 80 -5.00 -5.76 17.81
C VAL A 80 -3.91 -6.49 17.02
N MET A 81 -4.06 -6.59 15.69
CA MET A 81 -3.07 -7.28 14.87
C MET A 81 -1.71 -6.58 14.87
N LYS A 82 -1.69 -5.24 14.93
CA LYS A 82 -0.44 -4.47 15.06
C LYS A 82 0.26 -4.72 16.39
N LEU A 83 -0.48 -4.91 17.49
CA LEU A 83 0.09 -5.31 18.77
C LEU A 83 0.70 -6.71 18.68
N ILE A 84 0.00 -7.65 18.05
CA ILE A 84 0.50 -9.00 17.80
C ILE A 84 1.78 -8.95 16.95
N ALA A 85 1.80 -8.16 15.87
CA ALA A 85 2.97 -7.97 15.01
C ALA A 85 4.19 -7.45 15.78
N ARG A 86 3.99 -6.48 16.69
CA ARG A 86 5.06 -5.96 17.56
C ARG A 86 5.59 -7.02 18.49
N TRP A 87 4.70 -7.77 19.14
CA TRP A 87 5.09 -8.83 20.07
C TRP A 87 5.81 -10.00 19.37
N ALA A 88 5.26 -10.49 18.26
CA ALA A 88 5.82 -11.59 17.49
C ALA A 88 7.16 -11.22 16.84
N GLY A 89 7.25 -10.02 16.25
CA GLY A 89 8.51 -9.48 15.74
C GLY A 89 9.55 -9.25 16.84
N GLY A 90 9.09 -8.87 18.04
CA GLY A 90 9.82 -8.91 19.31
C GLY A 90 10.55 -10.23 19.50
N LYS A 91 9.75 -11.28 19.67
CA LYS A 91 10.21 -12.65 19.95
C LYS A 91 11.08 -13.25 18.85
N SER A 92 10.75 -13.00 17.58
CA SER A 92 11.52 -13.56 16.46
C SER A 92 12.97 -13.07 16.49
N ARG A 93 13.15 -11.76 16.66
CA ARG A 93 14.47 -11.12 16.72
C ARG A 93 15.30 -11.50 17.93
N ASP A 94 14.66 -11.84 19.05
CA ASP A 94 15.34 -12.26 20.29
C ASP A 94 15.65 -13.76 20.31
N SER A 95 15.20 -14.51 19.30
CA SER A 95 15.46 -15.95 19.14
C SER A 95 16.75 -16.24 18.37
N LEU A 96 17.12 -17.52 18.32
CA LEU A 96 18.25 -18.01 17.49
C LEU A 96 18.08 -17.67 15.99
N LEU A 97 16.84 -17.48 15.52
CA LEU A 97 16.53 -17.10 14.15
C LEU A 97 16.60 -15.58 13.92
N GLY A 98 16.88 -14.79 14.95
CA GLY A 98 16.89 -13.33 14.88
C GLY A 98 17.72 -12.74 13.74
N PRO A 99 18.96 -13.21 13.47
CA PRO A 99 19.74 -12.74 12.33
C PRO A 99 19.05 -13.00 10.99
N ILE A 100 18.43 -14.17 10.82
CA ILE A 100 17.71 -14.55 9.59
C ILE A 100 16.49 -13.66 9.41
N ASP A 101 15.71 -13.44 10.47
CA ASP A 101 14.52 -12.56 10.45
C ASP A 101 14.88 -11.12 10.05
N ARG A 102 16.02 -10.60 10.52
CA ARG A 102 16.50 -9.27 10.14
C ARG A 102 16.96 -9.19 8.68
N VAL A 103 17.66 -10.20 8.17
CA VAL A 103 18.09 -10.24 6.76
C VAL A 103 16.89 -10.35 5.82
N LEU A 104 15.92 -11.21 6.14
CA LEU A 104 14.66 -11.27 5.41
C LEU A 104 13.88 -9.95 5.51
N GLY A 105 13.92 -9.31 6.68
CA GLY A 105 13.33 -7.99 6.90
C GLY A 105 13.95 -6.92 6.01
N LEU A 106 15.27 -6.95 5.83
CA LEU A 106 15.97 -6.08 4.88
C LEU A 106 15.46 -6.27 3.46
N GLY A 107 15.42 -7.51 2.98
CA GLY A 107 14.93 -7.84 1.63
C GLY A 107 13.49 -7.42 1.42
N PHE A 108 12.63 -7.68 2.40
CA PHE A 108 11.24 -7.21 2.39
C PHE A 108 11.14 -5.67 2.37
N GLY A 109 11.99 -4.99 3.15
CA GLY A 109 12.10 -3.53 3.16
C GLY A 109 12.50 -2.95 1.80
N VAL A 110 13.42 -3.60 1.07
CA VAL A 110 13.78 -3.22 -0.31
C VAL A 110 12.57 -3.33 -1.24
N VAL A 111 11.87 -4.47 -1.22
CA VAL A 111 10.69 -4.71 -2.07
C VAL A 111 9.61 -3.67 -1.78
N LYS A 112 9.29 -3.45 -0.51
CA LYS A 112 8.31 -2.46 -0.08
C LYS A 112 8.72 -1.04 -0.45
N GLY A 113 9.99 -0.68 -0.27
CA GLY A 113 10.54 0.61 -0.65
C GLY A 113 10.41 0.85 -2.16
N ALA A 114 10.70 -0.16 -2.98
CA ALA A 114 10.55 -0.08 -4.43
C ALA A 114 9.07 0.12 -4.83
N ILE A 115 8.14 -0.62 -4.22
CA ILE A 115 6.70 -0.42 -4.43
C ILE A 115 6.30 1.02 -4.05
N LEU A 116 6.79 1.54 -2.92
CA LEU A 116 6.50 2.90 -2.47
C LEU A 116 7.01 3.95 -3.45
N VAL A 117 8.20 3.76 -4.02
CA VAL A 117 8.76 4.62 -5.07
C VAL A 117 7.88 4.61 -6.31
N VAL A 118 7.51 3.42 -6.80
CA VAL A 118 6.65 3.27 -7.99
C VAL A 118 5.33 3.98 -7.76
N LEU A 119 4.63 3.71 -6.65
CA LEU A 119 3.35 4.33 -6.33
C LEU A 119 3.46 5.86 -6.21
N SER A 120 4.48 6.35 -5.51
CA SER A 120 4.70 7.79 -5.35
C SER A 120 4.95 8.45 -6.71
N PHE A 121 5.74 7.82 -7.56
CA PHE A 121 6.02 8.33 -8.90
C PHE A 121 4.78 8.29 -9.79
N SER A 122 4.00 7.21 -9.77
CA SER A 122 2.75 7.11 -10.53
C SER A 122 1.79 8.24 -10.11
N ILE A 123 1.64 8.51 -8.82
CA ILE A 123 0.82 9.62 -8.32
C ILE A 123 1.36 10.97 -8.81
N LEU A 124 2.68 11.20 -8.74
CA LEU A 124 3.29 12.43 -9.24
C LEU A 124 3.11 12.61 -10.74
N ALA A 125 3.29 11.55 -11.53
CA ALA A 125 3.11 11.58 -12.98
C ALA A 125 1.64 11.85 -13.35
N LEU A 126 0.69 11.16 -12.72
CA LEU A 126 -0.75 11.39 -12.91
C LEU A 126 -1.14 12.80 -12.50
N GLY A 127 -0.65 13.29 -11.36
CA GLY A 127 -0.89 14.66 -10.91
C GLY A 127 -0.31 15.69 -11.87
N TYR A 128 0.87 15.43 -12.43
CA TYR A 128 1.48 16.28 -13.44
C TYR A 128 0.65 16.33 -14.73
N ASP A 129 0.24 15.17 -15.23
CA ASP A 129 -0.57 15.04 -16.44
C ASP A 129 -1.92 15.75 -16.28
N MET A 130 -2.52 15.68 -15.09
CA MET A 130 -3.79 16.38 -14.77
C MET A 130 -3.63 17.90 -14.71
N ALA A 131 -2.49 18.41 -14.23
CA ALA A 131 -2.30 19.84 -13.99
C ALA A 131 -1.68 20.61 -15.16
N TRP A 132 -0.87 19.95 -16.02
CA TRP A 132 -0.14 20.61 -17.11
C TRP A 132 -0.25 19.91 -18.48
N GLY A 133 -0.95 18.78 -18.58
CA GLY A 133 -0.98 17.96 -19.80
C GLY A 133 0.33 17.18 -20.01
N ALA A 134 0.29 16.16 -20.87
CA ALA A 134 1.37 15.18 -21.05
C ALA A 134 2.73 15.77 -21.50
N GLU A 135 2.73 16.95 -22.14
CA GLU A 135 3.94 17.60 -22.65
C GLU A 135 4.79 18.27 -21.57
N GLY A 136 4.22 18.67 -20.44
CA GLY A 136 4.95 19.46 -19.46
C GLY A 136 5.98 18.69 -18.62
N ARG A 137 6.00 17.35 -18.67
CA ARG A 137 6.77 16.53 -17.71
C ARG A 137 8.24 17.01 -17.62
N PRO A 138 8.76 17.40 -16.44
CA PRO A 138 10.10 17.96 -16.30
C PRO A 138 11.20 17.01 -16.80
N ASP A 139 12.25 17.55 -17.43
CA ASP A 139 13.29 16.74 -18.08
C ASP A 139 14.06 15.83 -17.13
N TRP A 140 14.22 16.23 -15.87
CA TRP A 140 14.86 15.41 -14.83
C TRP A 140 14.09 14.13 -14.48
N ILE A 141 12.80 14.05 -14.81
CA ILE A 141 11.99 12.82 -14.70
C ILE A 141 12.22 11.93 -15.93
N LYS A 142 12.17 12.52 -17.13
CA LYS A 142 12.31 11.80 -18.40
C LYS A 142 13.72 11.20 -18.58
N MET A 143 14.73 11.86 -18.05
CA MET A 143 16.14 11.46 -18.16
C MET A 143 16.60 10.47 -17.08
N ALA A 144 15.77 10.18 -16.07
CA ALA A 144 16.18 9.33 -14.97
C ALA A 144 16.34 7.86 -15.40
N ARG A 145 17.37 7.19 -14.88
CA ARG A 145 17.71 5.82 -15.33
C ARG A 145 16.68 4.79 -14.86
N SER A 146 16.02 5.04 -13.74
CA SER A 146 14.91 4.24 -13.24
C SER A 146 13.57 4.53 -13.95
N TYR A 147 13.45 5.60 -14.74
CA TYR A 147 12.21 5.95 -15.42
C TYR A 147 11.66 4.84 -16.31
N PRO A 148 12.45 4.13 -17.15
CA PRO A 148 11.93 3.06 -17.99
C PRO A 148 11.30 1.91 -17.19
N ALA A 149 11.91 1.51 -16.06
CA ALA A 149 11.42 0.43 -15.21
C ALA A 149 10.13 0.80 -14.47
N VAL A 150 10.04 2.04 -13.97
CA VAL A 150 8.84 2.53 -13.29
C VAL A 150 7.70 2.77 -14.30
N ASN A 151 8.02 3.29 -15.48
CA ASN A 151 7.05 3.57 -16.54
C ASN A 151 6.51 2.27 -17.17
N SER A 152 7.32 1.23 -17.36
CA SER A 152 6.84 -0.07 -17.86
C SER A 152 5.90 -0.75 -16.86
N ALA A 153 6.24 -0.72 -15.56
CA ALA A 153 5.35 -1.21 -14.50
C ALA A 153 4.03 -0.42 -14.46
N SER A 154 4.09 0.90 -14.62
CA SER A 154 2.90 1.76 -14.67
C SER A 154 2.03 1.46 -15.88
N LYS A 155 2.62 1.26 -17.07
CA LYS A 155 1.89 0.88 -18.29
C LYS A 155 1.19 -0.46 -18.16
N ALA A 156 1.85 -1.47 -17.61
CA ALA A 156 1.25 -2.79 -17.40
C ALA A 156 0.03 -2.73 -16.46
N LEU A 157 0.08 -1.88 -15.43
CA LEU A 157 -1.07 -1.63 -14.55
C LEU A 157 -2.23 -0.93 -15.27
N VAL A 158 -1.93 0.07 -16.11
CA VAL A 158 -2.95 0.82 -16.87
C VAL A 158 -3.61 -0.06 -17.93
N GLU A 159 -2.84 -0.88 -18.64
CA GLU A 159 -3.33 -1.83 -19.65
C GLU A 159 -4.33 -2.82 -19.03
N THR A 160 -4.01 -3.37 -17.86
CA THR A 160 -4.92 -4.27 -17.12
C THR A 160 -6.24 -3.58 -16.74
N ILE A 161 -6.22 -2.26 -16.51
CA ILE A 161 -7.42 -1.49 -16.20
C ILE A 161 -8.22 -1.18 -17.47
N SER A 162 -7.56 -0.81 -18.58
CA SER A 162 -8.24 -0.53 -19.85
C SER A 162 -8.90 -1.76 -20.45
N ASP A 163 -8.27 -2.93 -20.35
CA ASP A 163 -8.81 -4.18 -20.88
C ASP A 163 -10.11 -4.56 -20.15
N ARG A 164 -10.14 -4.39 -18.82
CA ARG A 164 -11.35 -4.61 -18.02
C ARG A 164 -12.48 -3.63 -18.37
N GLN A 165 -12.14 -2.38 -18.68
CA GLN A 165 -13.15 -1.39 -19.07
C GLN A 165 -13.75 -1.71 -20.45
N ALA A 166 -12.93 -2.17 -21.39
CA ALA A 166 -13.37 -2.58 -22.72
C ALA A 166 -14.29 -3.82 -22.67
N GLU A 167 -13.97 -4.81 -21.84
CA GLU A 167 -14.82 -5.99 -21.61
C GLU A 167 -16.19 -5.61 -21.01
N LEU A 168 -16.21 -4.68 -20.04
CA LEU A 168 -17.45 -4.22 -19.42
C LEU A 168 -18.33 -3.44 -20.39
N GLN A 169 -17.75 -2.64 -21.29
CA GLN A 169 -18.48 -1.92 -22.34
C GLN A 169 -19.06 -2.88 -23.39
N GLN A 170 -18.30 -3.87 -23.86
CA GLN A 170 -18.82 -4.88 -24.78
C GLN A 170 -19.95 -5.72 -24.16
N SER A 171 -19.87 -6.03 -22.87
CA SER A 171 -20.95 -6.74 -22.17
C SER A 171 -22.23 -5.89 -22.03
N SER A 172 -22.08 -4.57 -21.88
CA SER A 172 -23.20 -3.63 -21.75
C SER A 172 -23.89 -3.34 -23.08
N ASP A 173 -23.16 -3.36 -24.20
CA ASP A 173 -23.72 -3.19 -25.56
C ASP A 173 -24.36 -4.48 -26.12
N SER A 174 -24.20 -5.61 -25.43
CA SER A 174 -24.76 -6.92 -25.81
C SER A 174 -26.08 -7.29 -25.11
N ILE A 175 -26.63 -6.37 -24.31
CA ILE A 175 -27.94 -6.45 -23.62
C ILE A 175 -28.88 -5.42 -24.24
#